data_AF-A0A963FPP4-F1
#
_entry.id   AF-A0A963FPP4-F1
#
_cell.length_a   1.000
_cell.length_b   1.000
_cell.length_c   1.000
_cell.angle_alpha   90.00
_cell.angle_beta   90.00
_cell.angle_gamma   90.00
#
_symmetry.space_group_name_H-M   'P 1'
#
loop_
_entity.id
_entity.type
_entity.pdbx_description
1 polymer ?
#
loop_
_entity_poly.entity_id
_entity_poly.type
_entity_poly.pdbx_seq_one_letter_code
_entity_poly.pdbx_strand_id
1 'polypeptide(L)' 'MKTPPLSLYIHLPWCVRKCPYCDFNSHRQPADQSYSNYIDALLADLRFESASVEGRALVSIFI' A
#
# COMPACT_ATOMS: atom_id res chain seq x y z
N MET A 1 -4.47 -5.56 27.96
CA MET A 1 -5.04 -6.03 26.67
C MET A 1 -3.88 -6.40 25.74
N LYS A 2 -3.92 -7.57 25.10
CA LYS A 2 -2.89 -8.01 24.14
C LYS A 2 -3.19 -7.38 22.78
N THR A 3 -2.19 -6.79 22.13
CA THR A 3 -2.34 -6.26 20.77
C THR A 3 -2.54 -7.42 19.77
N PRO A 4 -3.38 -7.26 18.73
CA PRO A 4 -3.55 -8.28 17.71
C PRO A 4 -2.23 -8.51 16.93
N PRO A 5 -2.09 -9.61 16.18
CA PRO A 5 -0.96 -9.80 15.26
C PRO A 5 -0.81 -8.62 14.28
N LEU A 6 0.43 -8.27 13.93
CA LEU A 6 0.70 -7.16 13.01
C LEU A 6 0.56 -7.63 11.56
N SER A 7 -0.24 -6.92 10.76
CA SER A 7 -0.43 -7.17 9.33
C SER A 7 -0.25 -5.87 8.56
N LEU A 8 0.19 -5.96 7.30
CA LEU A 8 0.42 -4.82 6.42
C LEU A 8 -0.54 -4.90 5.23
N TYR A 9 -1.28 -3.83 4.97
CA TYR A 9 -2.05 -3.66 3.74
C TYR A 9 -1.39 -2.57 2.90
N ILE A 10 -1.11 -2.88 1.64
CA ILE A 10 -0.53 -1.95 0.67
C ILE A 10 -1.59 -1.69 -0.39
N HIS A 11 -2.01 -0.44 -0.55
CA HIS A 11 -3.01 -0.10 -1.53
C HIS A 11 -2.38 0.16 -2.90
N LEU A 12 -2.71 -0.64 -3.92
CA LEU A 12 -2.30 -0.42 -5.31
C LEU A 12 -3.40 0.32 -6.12
N PRO A 13 -3.26 1.62 -6.39
CA PRO A 13 -4.34 2.44 -6.92
C PRO A 13 -4.46 2.37 -8.46
N TRP A 14 -3.88 1.38 -9.14
CA TRP A 14 -3.89 1.33 -10.61
C TRP A 14 -4.55 0.09 -11.19
N CYS A 15 -5.28 0.30 -12.28
CA CYS A 15 -5.76 -0.76 -13.14
C CYS A 15 -5.35 -0.48 -14.59
N VAL A 16 -5.09 -1.55 -15.35
CA VAL A 16 -4.88 -1.46 -16.82
C VAL A 16 -6.06 -0.76 -17.53
N ARG A 17 -7.26 -0.93 -16.97
CA ARG A 17 -8.49 -0.25 -17.37
C ARG A 17 -9.40 -0.15 -16.15
N LYS A 18 -10.02 1.01 -15.94
CA LYS A 18 -11.06 1.19 -14.93
C LYS A 18 -12.42 0.76 -15.49
N CYS A 19 -13.10 -0.17 -14.83
CA CYS A 19 -14.44 -0.61 -15.22
C CYS A 19 -15.49 0.48 -14.89
N PRO A 20 -16.58 0.60 -15.66
CA PRO A 20 -17.59 1.65 -15.46
C PRO A 20 -18.36 1.51 -14.14
N TYR A 21 -18.35 0.31 -13.54
CA TYR A 21 -18.97 0.00 -12.26
C TYR A 21 -17.97 -0.06 -11.09
N CYS A 22 -16.68 0.17 -11.33
CA CYS A 22 -15.66 0.00 -10.31
C CYS A 22 -15.71 1.14 -9.28
N ASP A 23 -15.97 0.81 -8.02
CA ASP A 23 -15.98 1.74 -6.88
C ASP A 23 -14.67 1.72 -6.08
N PHE A 24 -13.76 0.78 -6.36
CA PHE A 24 -12.45 0.75 -5.72
C PHE A 24 -11.70 2.04 -5.99
N ASN A 25 -11.00 2.52 -4.96
CA ASN A 25 -10.07 3.63 -5.07
C ASN A 25 -8.93 3.21 -6.01
N SER A 26 -9.13 3.47 -7.29
CA SER A 26 -8.27 3.01 -8.36
C SER A 26 -8.39 3.97 -9.53
N HIS A 27 -7.35 4.05 -10.32
CA HIS A 27 -7.23 4.95 -11.45
C HIS A 27 -6.70 4.15 -12.64
N ARG A 28 -7.03 4.61 -13.85
CA ARG A 28 -6.34 4.09 -15.03
C ARG A 28 -4.88 4.47 -14.90
N GLN A 29 -3.98 3.50 -15.06
CA GLN A 29 -2.56 3.77 -15.04
C GLN A 29 -2.19 4.80 -16.13
N PRO A 30 -1.55 5.92 -15.76
CA PRO A 30 -1.05 6.87 -16.76
C PRO A 30 0.08 6.22 -17.56
N ALA A 31 0.10 6.45 -18.87
CA ALA A 31 1.08 5.82 -19.77
C ALA A 31 2.53 6.25 -19.48
N ASP A 32 2.73 7.36 -18.77
CA ASP A 32 3.98 8.04 -18.48
C ASP A 32 4.41 7.94 -17.00
N GLN A 33 3.60 7.30 -16.14
CA GLN A 33 3.88 7.28 -14.71
C GLN A 33 4.85 6.17 -14.35
N SER A 34 6.03 6.57 -13.86
CA SER A 34 6.98 5.63 -13.28
C SER A 34 6.45 5.12 -11.94
N TYR A 35 6.34 3.80 -11.80
CA TYR A 35 6.08 3.17 -10.50
C TYR A 35 7.15 3.50 -9.45
N SER A 36 8.34 3.97 -9.86
CA SER A 36 9.41 4.35 -8.94
C SER A 36 8.96 5.38 -7.93
N ASN A 37 8.26 6.44 -8.37
CA ASN A 37 7.84 7.52 -7.47
C ASN A 37 6.85 7.03 -6.41
N TYR A 38 5.98 6.08 -6.79
CA TYR A 38 5.07 5.44 -5.85
C TYR A 38 5.82 4.54 -4.87
N ILE A 39 6.75 3.73 -5.35
CA ILE A 39 7.55 2.86 -4.50
C ILE A 39 8.37 3.69 -3.51
N ASP A 40 8.97 4.80 -3.96
CA ASP A 40 9.74 5.71 -3.12
C ASP A 40 8.85 6.36 -2.04
N ALA A 41 7.65 6.82 -2.41
CA ALA A 41 6.67 7.35 -1.47
C ALA A 41 6.21 6.29 -0.46
N LEU A 42 5.90 5.07 -0.92
CA LEU A 42 5.49 3.95 -0.07
C LEU A 42 6.60 3.57 0.92
N LEU A 43 7.85 3.50 0.47
CA LEU A 43 8.99 3.21 1.34
C LEU A 43 9.23 4.32 2.36
N ALA A 44 9.04 5.59 1.99
CA ALA A 44 9.14 6.71 2.92
C ALA A 44 8.07 6.65 4.01
N ASP A 45 6.82 6.36 3.63
CA ASP A 45 5.70 6.18 4.55
C ASP A 45 5.92 4.99 5.50
N LEU A 46 6.33 3.84 4.96
CA LEU A 46 6.66 2.66 5.76
C LEU A 46 7.80 2.92 6.76
N ARG A 47 8.82 3.70 6.38
CA ARG A 47 9.90 4.09 7.30
C ARG A 47 9.35 4.96 8.44
N PHE A 48 8.48 5.93 8.13
CA PHE A 48 7.85 6.78 9.12
C PHE A 48 7.00 5.96 10.10
N GLU A 49 6.13 5.09 9.59
CA GLU A 49 5.22 4.28 10.39
C GLU A 49 5.92 3.18 11.20
N SER A 50 7.08 2.70 10.74
CA SER A 50 7.81 1.60 11.40
C SER A 50 8.13 1.87 12.87
N ALA A 51 8.32 3.13 13.26
CA ALA A 51 8.58 3.53 14.64
C ALA A 51 7.42 3.20 15.59
N SER A 52 6.17 3.17 15.10
CA SER A 52 4.98 2.90 15.92
C SER A 52 4.77 1.41 16.23
N VAL A 53 5.44 0.53 15.49
CA VAL A 53 5.27 -0.93 15.55
C VAL A 53 6.58 -1.68 15.81
N GLU A 54 7.60 -0.96 16.29
CA GLU A 54 8.93 -1.52 16.54
C GLU A 54 8.88 -2.77 17.44
N GLY A 55 9.72 -3.76 17.12
CA GLY A 55 9.80 -5.02 17.85
C GLY A 55 8.63 -5.99 17.61
N ARG A 56 7.64 -5.63 16.77
CA ARG A 56 6.54 -6.53 16.41
C ARG A 56 6.82 -7.26 15.10
N ALA A 57 6.65 -8.58 15.11
CA ALA A 57 6.76 -9.38 13.90
C ALA A 57 5.54 -9.17 12.99
N LEU A 58 5.80 -8.86 11.72
CA LEU A 58 4.80 -8.80 10.67
C LEU A 58 4.41 -10.23 10.26
N VAL A 59 3.13 -10.57 10.36
CA VAL A 59 2.64 -11.95 10.11
C VAL A 59 1.95 -12.13 8.76
N SER A 60 1.51 -11.05 8.12
CA SER A 60 0.86 -11.12 6.80
C SER A 60 0.94 -9.79 6.05
N ILE A 61 0.89 -9.89 4.71
CA ILE A 61 0.89 -8.75 3.78
C ILE A 61 -0.25 -8.96 2.77
N PHE A 62 -1.01 -7.90 2.50
CA PHE A 62 -2.09 -7.86 1.51
C PHE A 62 -1.87 -6.68 0.54
N ILE A 63 -2.15 -6.90 -0.74
CA ILE A 63 -2.01 -5.90 -1.83
C ILE A 63 -3.30 -5.88 -2.64
#